data_AF-A0A951LTC4-F1
#
_entry.id   AF-A0A951LTC4-F1
#
_cell.length_a   1.000
_cell.length_b   1.000
_cell.length_c   1.000
_cell.angle_alpha   90.00
_cell.angle_beta   90.00
_cell.angle_gamma   90.00
#
_symmetry.space_group_name_H-M   'P 1'
#
loop_
_entity.id
_entity.type
_entity.pdbx_description
1 polymer ?
#
loop_
_entity_poly.entity_id
_entity_poly.type
_entity_poly.pdbx_seq_one_letter_code
_entity_poly.pdbx_strand_id
1 'polypeptide(L)'
;MQLRTRLEALIEEMLDGQIMLDEARDEFEKLYIQKALARHKNHLSRTATILGIHRNTLSKRVAAYDAQERRAASRSTKRRTR
;
A
#
# COMPACT_ATOMS: atom_id res chain seq x y z
N MET A 1 8.33 -21.25 -11.46
CA MET A 1 7.54 -20.33 -12.32
C MET A 1 6.15 -20.11 -11.71
N GLN A 2 5.98 -19.24 -10.70
CA GLN A 2 4.64 -19.04 -10.08
C GLN A 2 4.30 -17.58 -9.73
N LEU A 3 5.27 -16.68 -9.65
CA LEU A 3 5.00 -15.29 -9.28
C LEU A 3 4.33 -14.51 -10.41
N ARG A 4 4.79 -14.71 -11.66
CA ARG A 4 4.25 -14.04 -12.84
C ARG A 4 2.76 -14.35 -13.03
N THR A 5 2.39 -15.62 -12.99
CA THR A 5 0.99 -16.07 -13.14
C THR A 5 0.08 -15.53 -12.04
N ARG A 6 0.57 -15.45 -10.79
CA ARG A 6 -0.21 -14.85 -9.68
C ARG A 6 -0.38 -13.34 -9.84
N LEU A 7 0.63 -12.66 -10.37
CA LEU A 7 0.55 -11.24 -10.69
C LEU A 7 -0.41 -10.97 -11.85
N GLU A 8 -0.38 -11.80 -12.89
CA GLU A 8 -1.29 -11.70 -14.04
C GLU A 8 -2.75 -11.85 -13.59
N ALA A 9 -3.08 -12.85 -12.78
CA ALA A 9 -4.43 -13.02 -12.22
C ALA A 9 -4.88 -11.82 -11.36
N LEU A 10 -3.98 -11.28 -10.52
CA LEU A 10 -4.30 -10.08 -9.72
C LEU A 10 -4.55 -8.86 -10.62
N ILE A 11 -3.77 -8.70 -11.69
CA ILE A 11 -3.96 -7.58 -12.62
C ILE A 11 -5.29 -7.71 -13.35
N GLU A 12 -5.69 -8.91 -13.77
CA GLU A 12 -7.01 -9.14 -14.37
C GLU A 12 -8.14 -8.72 -13.42
N GLU A 13 -8.10 -9.13 -12.15
CA GLU A 13 -9.09 -8.71 -11.14
C GLU A 13 -9.12 -7.17 -10.95
N MET A 14 -7.96 -6.51 -10.98
CA MET A 14 -7.89 -5.05 -10.84
C MET A 14 -8.45 -4.32 -12.07
N LEU A 15 -8.23 -4.87 -13.27
CA LEU A 15 -8.77 -4.34 -14.53
C LEU A 15 -10.29 -4.54 -14.61
N ASP A 16 -10.80 -5.69 -14.18
CA ASP A 16 -12.24 -5.96 -14.08
C ASP A 16 -12.91 -5.00 -13.10
N GLY A 17 -12.23 -4.65 -12.01
CA GLY A 17 -12.66 -3.64 -11.04
C GLY A 17 -12.55 -2.19 -11.53
N GLN A 18 -12.12 -1.95 -12.77
CA GLN A 18 -11.85 -0.62 -13.34
C GLN A 18 -10.90 0.25 -12.50
N ILE A 19 -9.96 -0.39 -11.78
CA ILE A 19 -8.98 0.31 -10.97
C ILE A 19 -7.99 0.99 -11.91
N MET A 20 -7.79 2.30 -11.74
CA MET A 20 -6.80 3.02 -12.53
C MET A 20 -5.38 2.58 -12.14
N LEU A 21 -4.45 2.63 -13.10
CA LEU A 21 -3.07 2.20 -12.88
C LEU A 21 -2.41 2.90 -11.67
N ASP A 22 -2.70 4.18 -11.47
CA ASP A 22 -2.16 4.95 -10.35
C ASP A 22 -2.69 4.44 -9.00
N GLU A 23 -3.99 4.14 -8.93
CA GLU A 23 -4.62 3.58 -7.73
C GLU A 23 -4.10 2.17 -7.44
N ALA A 24 -3.95 1.34 -8.48
CA ALA A 24 -3.40 0.01 -8.37
C ALA A 24 -1.96 0.01 -7.83
N ARG A 25 -1.15 0.94 -8.33
CA ARG A 25 0.24 1.13 -7.88
C ARG A 25 0.31 1.57 -6.43
N ASP A 26 -0.53 2.53 -6.03
CA ASP A 26 -0.56 3.06 -4.67
C ASP A 26 -0.98 1.98 -3.66
N GLU A 27 -2.01 1.20 -3.98
CA GLU A 27 -2.46 0.08 -3.12
C GLU A 27 -1.39 -1.01 -3.03
N PHE A 28 -0.76 -1.39 -4.15
CA PHE A 28 0.35 -2.33 -4.13
C PHE A 28 1.51 -1.82 -3.26
N GLU A 29 1.93 -0.56 -3.46
CA GLU A 29 3.05 0.02 -2.72
C GLU A 29 2.77 0.09 -1.22
N LYS A 30 1.55 0.46 -0.84
CA LYS A 30 1.07 0.47 0.55
C LYS A 30 1.13 -0.93 1.16
N LEU A 31 0.51 -1.93 0.52
CA LEU A 31 0.50 -3.31 1.01
C LEU A 31 1.90 -3.89 1.12
N TYR A 32 2.75 -3.63 0.13
CA TYR A 32 4.13 -4.12 0.12
C TYR A 32 4.93 -3.56 1.30
N ILE A 33 4.83 -2.25 1.55
CA ILE A 33 5.49 -1.60 2.68
C ILE A 33 4.95 -2.10 4.02
N GLN A 34 3.63 -2.25 4.17
CA GLN A 34 3.02 -2.76 5.40
C GLN A 34 3.48 -4.19 5.70
N LYS A 35 3.51 -5.08 4.71
CA LYS A 35 4.01 -6.46 4.87
C LYS A 35 5.50 -6.48 5.23
N ALA A 36 6.30 -5.61 4.63
CA ALA A 36 7.71 -5.46 4.95
C ALA A 36 7.92 -4.96 6.40
N LEU A 37 7.13 -3.99 6.85
CA LEU A 37 7.18 -3.50 8.24
C LEU A 37 6.77 -4.57 9.25
N ALA A 38 5.69 -5.31 8.98
CA ALA A 38 5.22 -6.40 9.82
C ALA A 38 6.30 -7.49 9.99
N ARG A 39 7.00 -7.85 8.91
CA ARG A 39 8.10 -8.83 8.93
C ARG A 39 9.30 -8.38 9.77
N HIS A 40 9.51 -7.07 9.91
CA HIS A 40 10.64 -6.48 10.62
C HIS A 40 10.24 -5.79 11.93
N LYS A 41 9.12 -6.18 12.56
CA LYS A 41 8.65 -5.64 13.85
C LYS A 41 8.55 -4.11 13.86
N ASN A 42 8.13 -3.51 12.75
CA ASN A 42 8.01 -2.05 12.56
C ASN A 42 9.34 -1.28 12.67
N HIS A 43 10.49 -1.94 12.48
CA HIS A 43 11.78 -1.25 12.44
C HIS A 43 12.02 -0.55 11.10
N LEU A 44 11.55 0.71 11.00
CA LEU A 44 11.64 1.56 9.80
C LEU A 44 13.03 1.56 9.15
N SER A 45 14.11 1.77 9.91
CA SER A 45 15.46 1.82 9.34
C SER A 45 15.87 0.50 8.69
N ARG A 46 15.52 -0.63 9.32
CA ARG A 46 15.85 -1.98 8.81
C ARG A 46 15.01 -2.32 7.59
N THR A 47 13.72 -1.98 7.64
CA THR A 47 12.81 -2.15 6.50
C THR A 47 13.26 -1.29 5.32
N ALA A 48 13.71 -0.06 5.54
CA ALA A 48 14.23 0.82 4.49
C ALA A 48 15.47 0.23 3.80
N THR A 49 16.43 -0.29 4.59
CA THR A 49 17.61 -0.98 4.05
C THR A 49 17.23 -2.20 3.20
N ILE A 50 16.24 -2.98 3.63
CA ILE A 50 15.80 -4.19 2.92
C ILE A 50 15.03 -3.86 1.64
N LEU A 51 14.21 -2.81 1.68
CA LEU A 51 13.49 -2.30 0.51
C LEU A 51 14.42 -1.54 -0.45
N GLY A 52 15.68 -1.29 -0.08
CA GLY A 52 16.63 -0.53 -0.89
C GLY A 52 16.29 0.96 -1.02
N ILE A 53 15.48 1.51 -0.11
CA ILE A 53 15.07 2.91 -0.12
C ILE A 53 15.61 3.65 1.10
N HIS A 54 15.77 4.96 0.99
CA HIS A 54 16.18 5.77 2.13
C HIS A 54 15.07 5.78 3.21
N ARG A 55 15.45 5.69 4.50
CA ARG A 55 14.51 5.68 5.62
C ARG A 55 13.54 6.87 5.63
N ASN A 56 14.00 8.04 5.17
CA ASN A 56 13.17 9.24 5.09
C ASN A 56 12.07 9.10 4.02
N THR A 57 12.38 8.42 2.91
CA THR A 57 11.41 8.12 1.85
C THR A 57 10.37 7.14 2.37
N LEU A 58 10.81 6.08 3.06
CA LEU A 58 9.90 5.13 3.69
C LEU A 58 8.98 5.83 4.72
N SER A 59 9.55 6.65 5.60
CA SER A 59 8.80 7.39 6.61
C SER A 59 7.76 8.33 5.99
N LYS A 60 8.12 9.06 4.93
CA LYS A 60 7.16 9.93 4.20
C LYS A 60 6.02 9.13 3.58
N ARG A 61 6.32 7.97 2.98
CA ARG A 61 5.29 7.09 2.39
C ARG A 61 4.34 6.54 3.44
N VAL A 62 4.86 6.02 4.55
CA VAL A 62 4.05 5.52 5.67
C VAL A 62 3.14 6.63 6.22
N ALA A 63 3.68 7.82 6.46
CA ALA A 63 2.90 8.96 6.94
C ALA A 63 1.79 9.39 5.95
N ALA A 64 2.08 9.34 4.64
CA ALA A 64 1.11 9.64 3.60
C ALA A 64 -0.04 8.61 3.57
N TYR A 65 0.28 7.31 3.66
CA TYR A 65 -0.74 6.26 3.70
C TYR A 65 -1.61 6.32 4.96
N ASP A 66 -1.02 6.57 6.13
CA ASP A 66 -1.79 6.74 7.37
C ASP A 66 -2.74 7.94 7.28
N ALA A 67 -2.29 9.04 6.68
CA ALA A 67 -3.12 10.23 6.47
C ALA A 67 -4.26 9.96 5.47
N GLN A 68 -4.00 9.20 4.40
CA GLN A 68 -5.00 8.80 3.41
C GLN A 68 -6.04 7.86 4.02
N GLU A 69 -5.62 6.91 4.86
CA GLU A 69 -6.53 6.00 5.57
C GLU A 69 -7.43 6.74 6.57
N ARG A 70 -6.86 7.66 7.35
CA ARG A 70 -7.66 8.54 8.23
C ARG A 70 -8.68 9.37 7.44
N ARG A 71 -8.29 9.89 6.27
CA ARG A 71 -9.20 10.61 5.37
C ARG A 71 -10.32 9.71 4.84
N ALA A 72 -9.99 8.49 4.38
CA ALA A 72 -10.97 7.52 3.90
C ALA A 72 -11.96 7.12 5.01
N ALA A 73 -11.47 6.83 6.22
CA ALA A 73 -12.30 6.50 7.38
C ALA A 73 -13.27 7.64 7.74
N SER A 74 -12.79 8.89 7.78
CA SER A 74 -13.63 10.07 8.07
C SER A 74 -14.73 10.31 7.02
N ARG A 75 -14.47 10.02 5.74
CA ARG A 75 -15.44 10.13 4.65
C ARG A 75 -16.54 9.06 4.74
N SER A 76 -16.21 7.86 5.21
CA SER A 76 -17.17 6.76 5.41
C SER A 76 -18.18 7.09 6.54
N THR A 77 -17.71 7.61 7.67
CA THR A 77 -18.58 8.00 8.80
C THR A 77 -19.57 9.10 8.42
N LYS A 78 -19.17 10.04 7.56
CA LYS A 78 -20.01 11.14 7.09
C LYS A 78 -21.09 10.70 6.08
N ARG A 79 -20.89 9.60 5.36
CA ARG A 79 -21.90 9.00 4.46
C ARG A 79 -22.96 8.17 5.20
N ARG A 80 -22.65 7.65 6.41
CA ARG A 80 -23.61 6.88 7.24
C ARG A 80 -24.55 7.75 8.08
N THR A 81 -24.26 9.04 8.21
CA THR A 81 -25.01 10.01 9.04
C THR A 81 -25.86 10.96 8.21
N ARG A 82 -25.94 10.72 6.90
CA ARG A 82 -26.77 11.45 5.93
C ARG A 82 -27.73 10.46 5.28
#